data_AF-A0A3M9MLQ8-F1
#
_entry.id   AF-A0A3M9MLQ8-F1
#
_cell.length_a   1.000
_cell.length_b   1.000
_cell.length_c   1.000
_cell.angle_alpha   90.00
_cell.angle_beta   90.00
_cell.angle_gamma   90.00
#
_symmetry.space_group_name_H-M   'P 1'
#
loop_
_entity.id
_entity.type
_entity.pdbx_description
1 polymer ?
#
loop_
_entity_poly.entity_id
_entity_poly.type
_entity_poly.pdbx_seq_one_letter_code
_entity_poly.pdbx_strand_id
1 'polypeptide(L)' 'MGMVNYAKEQVSKEVLEIILDHYTPKLTSKECNLFGISIIYYFPQEDQIENDCNPVAFIVRENAVDSCYILASQVSDAHR' A
#
# COMPACT_ATOMS: atom_id res chain seq x y z
N MET A 1 -3.33 -21.75 6.21
CA MET A 1 -3.05 -20.48 5.51
C MET A 1 -3.16 -19.38 6.55
N GLY A 2 -2.02 -18.84 7.02
CA GLY A 2 -2.03 -17.82 8.08
C GLY A 2 -2.56 -16.50 7.53
N MET A 3 -3.50 -15.86 8.25
CA MET A 3 -3.94 -14.51 7.92
C MET A 3 -2.77 -13.55 8.19
N VAL A 4 -2.23 -12.94 7.14
CA VAL A 4 -1.27 -11.84 7.28
C VAL A 4 -2.07 -10.59 7.64
N ASN A 5 -1.84 -10.06 8.85
CA ASN A 5 -2.44 -8.80 9.28
C ASN A 5 -1.53 -7.65 8.88
N TYR A 6 -2.02 -6.76 8.02
CA TYR A 6 -1.31 -5.54 7.67
C TYR A 6 -1.70 -4.40 8.63
N ALA A 7 -0.71 -3.79 9.27
CA ALA A 7 -0.90 -2.52 9.95
C ALA A 7 -0.76 -1.38 8.95
N LYS A 8 -1.71 -0.44 9.00
CA LYS A 8 -1.60 0.81 8.24
C LYS A 8 -0.86 1.85 9.08
N GLU A 9 0.22 2.40 8.55
CA GLU A 9 0.96 3.49 9.17
C GLU A 9 0.92 4.72 8.27
N GLN A 10 0.57 5.88 8.83
CA GLN A 10 0.61 7.14 8.10
C GLN A 10 2.04 7.65 8.06
N VAL A 11 2.52 8.01 6.87
CA VAL A 11 3.89 8.48 6.64
C VAL A 11 3.90 9.79 5.88
N SER A 12 5.06 10.46 5.85
CA SER A 12 5.26 11.60 4.95
C SER A 12 5.34 11.13 3.48
N LYS A 13 5.11 12.06 2.55
CA LYS A 13 5.27 11.81 1.11
C LYS A 13 6.69 11.34 0.76
N GLU A 14 7.70 11.93 1.38
CA GLU A 14 9.12 11.57 1.18
C GLU A 14 9.40 10.13 1.58
N VAL A 15 8.87 9.68 2.73
CA VAL A 15 9.01 8.28 3.18
C VAL A 15 8.31 7.33 2.22
N LEU A 16 7.11 7.69 1.74
CA LEU A 16 6.42 6.91 0.73
C LEU A 16 7.26 6.78 -0.54
N GLU A 17 7.79 7.89 -1.07
CA GLU A 17 8.62 7.90 -2.28
C GLU A 17 9.86 7.00 -2.15
N ILE A 18 10.57 7.06 -1.02
CA ILE A 18 11.72 6.17 -0.75
C ILE A 18 11.32 4.69 -0.81
N ILE A 19 10.18 4.36 -0.22
CA ILE A 19 9.66 2.98 -0.22
C ILE A 19 9.28 2.57 -1.63
N LEU A 20 8.56 3.42 -2.37
CA LEU A 20 8.17 3.11 -3.75
C LEU A 20 9.40 2.91 -4.66
N ASP A 21 10.44 3.74 -4.49
CA ASP A 21 11.71 3.62 -5.20
C ASP A 21 12.39 2.28 -4.93
N HIS A 22 12.37 1.79 -3.68
CA HIS A 22 12.91 0.47 -3.35
C HIS A 22 12.25 -0.68 -4.15
N TYR A 23 10.97 -0.54 -4.49
CA TYR A 23 10.22 -1.55 -5.26
C TYR A 23 10.30 -1.33 -6.79
N THR A 24 10.84 -0.22 -7.28
CA THR A 24 11.08 -0.02 -8.72
C THR A 24 12.24 -0.92 -9.20
N PRO A 25 12.12 -1.57 -10.39
CA PRO A 25 11.21 -1.28 -11.50
C PRO A 25 9.89 -2.06 -11.51
N LYS A 26 9.61 -2.89 -10.50
CA LYS A 26 8.48 -3.84 -10.51
C LYS A 26 7.20 -3.25 -9.90
N LEU A 27 7.14 -1.96 -9.60
CA LEU A 27 5.98 -1.36 -8.95
C LEU A 27 4.91 -0.96 -9.97
N THR A 28 3.65 -1.23 -9.67
CA THR A 28 2.49 -0.75 -10.43
C THR A 28 1.48 -0.10 -9.48
N SER A 29 0.50 0.61 -10.04
CA SER A 29 -0.52 1.30 -9.26
C SER A 29 -1.92 1.15 -9.84
N LYS A 30 -2.93 1.26 -8.96
CA LYS A 30 -4.35 1.33 -9.33
C LYS A 30 -5.01 2.46 -8.55
N GLU A 31 -5.83 3.23 -9.24
CA GLU A 31 -6.66 4.25 -8.63
C GLU A 31 -8.10 3.76 -8.49
N CYS A 32 -8.70 3.95 -7.31
CA CYS A 32 -10.14 3.81 -7.12
C CYS A 32 -10.74 5.12 -6.62
N ASN A 33 -11.95 5.42 -7.07
CA ASN A 33 -12.68 6.62 -6.68
C ASN A 33 -13.95 6.21 -5.95
N LEU A 34 -14.10 6.66 -4.71
CA LEU A 34 -15.20 6.30 -3.81
C LEU A 34 -15.70 7.57 -3.11
N PHE A 35 -16.96 7.95 -3.37
CA PHE A 35 -17.62 9.08 -2.68
C PHE A 35 -16.83 10.40 -2.70
N GLY A 36 -16.10 10.69 -3.78
CA GLY A 36 -15.27 11.91 -3.90
C GLY A 36 -13.86 11.79 -3.29
N ILE A 37 -13.51 10.61 -2.78
CA ILE A 37 -12.17 10.27 -2.30
C ILE A 37 -11.49 9.43 -3.39
N SER A 38 -10.29 9.84 -3.80
CA SER A 38 -9.43 9.05 -4.69
C SER A 38 -8.42 8.28 -3.83
N ILE A 39 -8.31 6.97 -4.05
CA ILE A 39 -7.33 6.11 -3.37
C ILE A 39 -6.43 5.48 -4.43
N ILE A 40 -5.13 5.72 -4.32
CA ILE A 40 -4.12 5.17 -5.22
C ILE A 40 -3.35 4.10 -4.46
N TYR A 41 -3.49 2.84 -4.87
CA TYR A 41 -2.76 1.71 -4.31
C TYR A 41 -1.49 1.44 -5.10
N TYR A 42 -0.40 1.14 -4.42
CA TYR A 42 0.87 0.71 -4.99
C TYR A 42 1.17 -0.73 -4.60
N PHE A 43 1.57 -1.55 -5.56
CA PHE A 43 1.87 -2.96 -5.35
C PHE A 43 2.89 -3.48 -6.37
N PRO A 44 3.66 -4.53 -6.04
CA PRO A 44 4.54 -5.19 -7.00
C PRO A 44 3.73 -5.84 -8.15
N GLN A 45 4.20 -5.69 -9.37
CA GLN A 45 3.62 -6.27 -10.58
C GLN A 45 3.60 -7.80 -10.54
N GLU A 46 4.58 -8.41 -9.86
CA GLU A 46 4.70 -9.86 -9.69
C GLU A 46 3.64 -10.42 -8.74
N ASP A 47 3.04 -9.57 -7.89
CA ASP A 47 1.95 -9.93 -6.98
C ASP A 47 0.57 -9.85 -7.66
N GLN A 48 0.50 -9.61 -8.98
CA GLN A 48 -0.73 -9.77 -9.76
C GLN A 48 -0.97 -11.25 -10.10
N ILE A 49 -1.35 -12.05 -9.11
CA ILE A 49 -1.78 -13.44 -9.34
C ILE A 49 -3.29 -13.53 -9.05
N GLU A 50 -4.07 -13.79 -10.09
CA GLU A 50 -5.50 -14.20 -10.05
C GLU A 50 -6.48 -13.41 -9.14
N ASN A 51 -6.41 -12.06 -9.20
CA ASN A 51 -7.30 -11.09 -8.51
C ASN A 51 -6.87 -10.67 -7.10
N ASP A 52 -5.84 -11.30 -6.53
CA ASP A 52 -5.23 -10.80 -5.31
C ASP A 52 -4.11 -9.82 -5.68
N CYS A 53 -4.07 -8.69 -4.98
CA CYS A 53 -2.99 -7.70 -5.05
C CYS A 53 -2.54 -7.47 -3.61
N ASN A 54 -1.24 -7.54 -3.34
CA ASN A 54 -0.67 -7.21 -2.03
C ASN A 54 -0.15 -5.76 -2.06
N PRO A 55 -0.99 -4.76 -1.71
CA PRO A 55 -0.54 -3.38 -1.65
C PRO A 55 0.55 -3.21 -0.60
N VAL A 56 1.61 -2.49 -0.98
CA VAL A 56 2.69 -2.07 -0.08
C VAL A 56 2.43 -0.69 0.50
N ALA A 57 1.68 0.13 -0.23
CA ALA A 57 1.34 1.48 0.17
C ALA A 57 0.08 1.99 -0.54
N PHE A 58 -0.51 3.06 -0.02
CA PHE A 58 -1.58 3.77 -0.70
C PHE A 58 -1.60 5.26 -0.35
N ILE A 59 -2.15 6.07 -1.25
CA ILE A 59 -2.44 7.49 -1.03
C ILE A 59 -3.94 7.67 -0.99
N VAL A 60 -4.44 8.43 -0.02
CA VAL A 60 -5.82 8.91 0.03
C VAL A 60 -5.83 10.39 -0.33
N ARG A 61 -6.55 10.75 -1.37
CA ARG A 61 -6.74 12.13 -1.82
C ARG A 61 -8.18 12.56 -1.58
N GLU A 62 -8.35 13.56 -0.73
CA GLU A 62 -9.64 14.17 -0.41
C GLU A 62 -9.48 15.69 -0.45
N ASN A 63 -10.30 16.39 -1.23
CA ASN A 63 -10.28 17.87 -1.31
C ASN A 63 -8.88 18.48 -1.56
N ALA A 64 -8.09 17.85 -2.44
CA ALA A 64 -6.71 18.21 -2.77
C ALA A 64 -5.69 18.04 -1.62
N VAL A 65 -6.06 17.32 -0.55
CA VAL A 65 -5.15 16.90 0.51
C VAL A 65 -4.78 15.44 0.29
N ASP A 66 -3.48 15.16 0.19
CA ASP A 66 -2.94 13.81 0.04
C ASP A 66 -2.44 13.29 1.39
N SER A 67 -2.98 12.16 1.82
CA SER A 67 -2.53 11.40 2.99
C SER A 67 -1.86 10.11 2.55
N CYS A 68 -0.62 9.89 2.97
CA CYS A 68 0.21 8.76 2.52
C CYS A 68 0.26 7.66 3.59
N TYR A 69 0.13 6.41 3.16
CA TYR A 69 0.09 5.25 4.05
C TYR A 69 0.95 4.10 3.53
N ILE A 70 1.58 3.38 4.44
CA ILE A 70 2.27 2.12 4.16
C ILE A 70 1.55 0.97 4.84
N LEU A 71 1.67 -0.22 4.25
CA LEU A 71 1.12 -1.46 4.79
C LEU A 71 2.28 -2.31 5.31
N ALA A 72 2.53 -2.20 6.62
CA ALA A 72 3.53 -3.03 7.29
C ALA A 72 2.91 -4.40 7.60
N SER A 73 3.55 -5.47 7.13
CA SER A 73 3.18 -6.83 7.54
C SER A 73 3.52 -7.00 9.01
N GLN A 74 2.51 -7.22 9.86
CA GLN A 74 2.77 -7.70 11.21
C GLN A 74 2.97 -9.22 11.12
N VAL A 75 4.22 -9.66 11.17
CA VAL A 75 4.51 -11.04 11.55
C VAL A 75 4.07 -11.16 13.01
N SER A 76 2.87 -11.69 13.22
CA SER A 76 2.44 -12.09 14.56
C SER A 76 3.34 -13.25 14.94
N ASP A 77 4.36 -13.00 15.77
CA ASP A 77 5.13 -14.05 16.43
C ASP A 77 4.20 -14.82 17.37
N ALA A 78 3.42 -15.73 16.80
CA ALA A 78 2.62 -16.70 17.51
C ALA A 78 3.50 -17.90 17.90
N HIS A 79 4.62 -17.66 18.59
CA HIS A 79 5.38 -18.70 19.27
C HIS A 79 5.94 -18.14 20.57
N ARG A 80 5.20 -18.39 21.65
CA ARG A 80 5.72 -18.45 23.01
C ARG A 80 5.44 -19.84 23.57
#